data_AF-A0A9X3J1S3-F1
#
_entry.id   AF-A0A9X3J1S3-F1
#
_cell.length_a   1.000
_cell.length_b   1.000
_cell.length_c   1.000
_cell.angle_alpha   90.00
_cell.angle_beta   90.00
_cell.angle_gamma   90.00
#
_symmetry.space_group_name_H-M   'P 1'
#
loop_
_entity.id
_entity.type
_entity.pdbx_description
1 polymer ?
#
loop_
_entity_poly.entity_id
_entity_poly.type
_entity_poly.pdbx_seq_one_letter_code
_entity_poly.pdbx_strand_id
1 'polypeptide(L)'
;MHGLLRLVACLALTACIDRTTPEDDSDSGGSTAPSPGTTVAPDDSTTAEPTTGDSTAGDSTTGDGVPGVHAGACKPVLGNTCPMGHTCCSDDPAALGALPNYFNPDVVDDQFGPPLFSDTNNDLSSWGFCIETGGFPSPLSNGCPVPCDPHWNLEERVLICGGSQCCPFTAVDVNKDCILDPDTGRWRTVNGSDVLLKRSEWGDAHATNQDPQLESCTQLAAGDENAMVDCVAKLAVADRRGFCFSGECPCVEDVCAQKNPDYVPRCQ
;
A
#
# COMPACT_ATOMS: atom_id res chain seq x y z
N MET A 1 -50.99 21.84 10.89
CA MET A 1 -52.04 20.83 10.70
C MET A 1 -51.88 20.24 9.31
N HIS A 2 -51.73 18.90 9.22
CA HIS A 2 -51.59 18.09 8.00
C HIS A 2 -50.28 18.35 7.21
N GLY A 3 -49.36 17.41 6.99
CA GLY A 3 -49.35 15.96 7.10
C GLY A 3 -48.72 15.41 5.82
N LEU A 4 -47.66 14.60 5.92
CA LEU A 4 -47.53 13.35 5.17
C LEU A 4 -46.28 12.58 5.63
N LEU A 5 -46.57 11.50 6.35
CA LEU A 5 -45.70 10.38 6.66
C LEU A 5 -45.38 9.63 5.36
N ARG A 6 -44.12 9.31 5.07
CA ARG A 6 -43.79 8.18 4.18
C ARG A 6 -42.98 7.16 4.97
N LEU A 7 -43.75 6.20 5.48
CA LEU A 7 -43.31 4.85 5.84
C LEU A 7 -42.90 4.13 4.55
N VAL A 8 -41.69 3.58 4.50
CA VAL A 8 -41.38 2.44 3.63
C VAL A 8 -40.69 1.39 4.51
N ALA A 9 -41.43 0.33 4.78
CA ALA A 9 -40.97 -0.90 5.38
C ALA A 9 -41.32 -2.04 4.41
N CYS A 10 -40.39 -2.98 4.25
CA CYS A 10 -40.53 -4.41 3.88
C CYS A 10 -39.26 -4.84 3.12
N LEU A 11 -38.37 -5.63 3.73
CA LEU A 11 -38.41 -7.09 3.89
C LEU A 11 -37.77 -7.83 2.71
N ALA A 12 -36.60 -8.40 2.96
CA ALA A 12 -36.22 -9.72 2.46
C ALA A 12 -35.09 -10.30 3.33
N LEU A 13 -35.47 -11.10 4.34
CA LEU A 13 -34.63 -12.18 4.84
C LEU A 13 -34.65 -13.30 3.78
N THR A 14 -33.48 -13.83 3.43
CA THR A 14 -33.36 -15.20 2.94
C THR A 14 -32.19 -15.88 3.63
N ALA A 15 -32.51 -17.01 4.24
CA ALA A 15 -31.65 -17.84 5.07
C ALA A 15 -30.75 -18.78 4.26
N CYS A 16 -29.64 -19.16 4.90
CA CYS A 16 -28.96 -20.47 4.93
C CYS A 16 -28.95 -21.35 3.67
N ILE A 17 -27.74 -21.65 3.18
CA ILE A 17 -27.40 -23.03 2.79
C ILE A 17 -26.04 -23.39 3.41
N ASP A 18 -26.16 -24.24 4.43
CA ASP A 18 -25.13 -25.06 5.03
C ASP A 18 -24.73 -26.14 4.02
N ARG A 19 -23.43 -26.32 3.74
CA ARG A 19 -22.94 -27.40 2.87
C ARG A 19 -21.77 -28.09 3.54
N THR A 20 -22.09 -29.13 4.30
CA THR A 20 -21.14 -30.07 4.90
C THR A 20 -20.81 -31.24 3.96
N THR A 21 -19.52 -31.63 3.98
CA THR A 21 -18.93 -33.00 3.87
C THR A 21 -18.92 -33.68 2.48
N PRO A 22 -17.85 -34.44 2.13
CA PRO A 22 -17.35 -35.57 2.91
C PRO A 22 -15.84 -35.64 3.20
N GLU A 23 -15.60 -36.38 4.28
CA GLU A 23 -14.37 -36.99 4.74
C GLU A 23 -13.79 -37.92 3.66
N ASP A 24 -12.47 -37.86 3.45
CA ASP A 24 -11.73 -38.94 2.81
C ASP A 24 -10.57 -39.33 3.74
N ASP A 25 -10.78 -40.45 4.42
CA ASP A 25 -9.79 -41.21 5.15
C ASP A 25 -8.83 -41.88 4.16
N SER A 26 -7.53 -41.65 4.31
CA SER A 26 -6.50 -42.57 3.80
C SER A 26 -5.22 -42.45 4.63
N ASP A 27 -5.18 -43.27 5.67
CA ASP A 27 -3.95 -43.79 6.27
C ASP A 27 -3.18 -44.64 5.24
N SER A 28 -1.85 -44.48 5.15
CA SER A 28 -0.87 -45.58 5.20
C SER A 28 0.56 -45.12 4.90
N GLY A 29 1.39 -45.06 5.95
CA GLY A 29 2.65 -45.80 6.07
C GLY A 29 3.83 -45.48 5.14
N GLY A 30 5.02 -45.28 5.74
CA GLY A 30 6.28 -45.67 5.09
C GLY A 30 7.50 -44.81 5.40
N SER A 31 8.13 -45.03 6.55
CA SER A 31 9.52 -44.65 6.81
C SER A 31 10.47 -45.31 5.81
N THR A 32 11.40 -44.53 5.24
CA THR A 32 12.84 -44.88 5.22
C THR A 32 13.70 -43.68 4.80
N ALA A 33 14.63 -43.32 5.69
CA ALA A 33 15.79 -42.51 5.37
C ALA A 33 16.78 -43.30 4.48
N PRO A 34 17.63 -42.58 3.72
CA PRO A 34 19.06 -42.82 3.84
C PRO A 34 19.89 -41.53 3.97
N SER A 35 21.01 -41.70 4.67
CA SER A 35 22.06 -40.72 4.97
C SER A 35 23.14 -40.71 3.85
N PRO A 36 24.28 -40.00 4.00
CA PRO A 36 24.66 -38.87 3.16
C PRO A 36 25.75 -39.21 2.12
N GLY A 37 25.76 -38.48 0.99
CA GLY A 37 26.76 -38.61 -0.06
C GLY A 37 27.55 -37.32 -0.24
N THR A 38 28.78 -37.32 0.25
CA THR A 38 29.83 -36.32 -0.01
C THR A 38 30.19 -36.30 -1.50
N THR A 39 30.27 -35.13 -2.13
CA THR A 39 31.03 -34.99 -3.39
C THR A 39 31.73 -33.64 -3.46
N VAL A 40 33.00 -33.75 -3.84
CA VAL A 40 34.08 -32.78 -3.93
C VAL A 40 33.81 -31.76 -5.04
N ALA A 41 34.08 -30.47 -4.76
CA ALA A 41 34.23 -29.44 -5.78
C ALA A 41 35.72 -29.35 -6.21
N PRO A 42 36.02 -29.20 -7.51
CA PRO A 42 37.32 -28.71 -7.95
C PRO A 42 37.30 -27.17 -8.07
N ASP A 43 38.36 -26.56 -7.52
CA ASP A 43 38.82 -25.23 -7.88
C ASP A 43 39.08 -25.15 -9.38
N ASP A 44 38.53 -24.12 -10.04
CA ASP A 44 39.16 -23.61 -11.25
C ASP A 44 39.20 -22.07 -11.22
N SER A 45 40.41 -21.57 -11.36
CA SER A 45 40.76 -20.16 -11.40
C SER A 45 40.85 -19.74 -12.86
N THR A 46 40.12 -18.71 -13.26
CA THR A 46 40.48 -18.00 -14.49
C THR A 46 40.24 -16.50 -14.37
N THR A 47 41.35 -15.80 -14.50
CA THR A 47 41.55 -14.36 -14.60
C THR A 47 40.91 -13.80 -15.87
N ALA A 48 40.17 -12.69 -15.77
CA ALA A 48 39.94 -11.78 -16.89
C ALA A 48 39.90 -10.32 -16.41
N GLU A 49 40.71 -9.50 -17.04
CA GLU A 49 40.89 -8.06 -16.89
C GLU A 49 39.72 -7.25 -17.50
N PRO A 50 39.63 -5.92 -17.24
CA PRO A 50 38.37 -5.20 -17.20
C PRO A 50 37.89 -4.73 -18.58
N THR A 51 36.59 -4.86 -18.82
CA THR A 51 35.89 -4.12 -19.88
C THR A 51 34.97 -3.10 -19.24
N THR A 52 35.34 -1.83 -19.43
CA THR A 52 34.55 -0.65 -19.14
C THR A 52 33.31 -0.58 -20.03
N GLY A 53 32.17 -0.29 -19.40
CA GLY A 53 31.00 0.29 -20.05
C GLY A 53 29.91 -0.72 -20.35
N ASP A 54 29.01 -0.93 -19.38
CA ASP A 54 27.65 -1.31 -19.73
C ASP A 54 26.64 -0.62 -18.81
N SER A 55 25.59 -0.12 -19.44
CA SER A 55 24.47 0.58 -18.82
C SER A 55 23.48 -0.47 -18.35
N THR A 56 23.51 -0.83 -17.08
CA THR A 56 22.46 -1.66 -16.50
C THR A 56 21.32 -0.76 -16.01
N ALA A 57 20.26 -0.80 -16.82
CA ALA A 57 18.90 -0.51 -16.45
C ALA A 57 18.57 -1.16 -15.09
N GLY A 58 17.81 -0.41 -14.28
CA GLY A 58 17.36 -0.83 -12.97
C GLY A 58 16.65 -2.19 -13.03
N ASP A 59 17.05 -3.01 -12.07
CA ASP A 59 16.48 -4.31 -11.73
C ASP A 59 14.97 -4.16 -11.49
N SER A 60 14.18 -4.61 -12.46
CA SER A 60 12.74 -4.82 -12.32
C SER A 60 12.53 -5.98 -11.36
N THR A 61 12.25 -5.68 -10.10
CA THR A 61 11.51 -6.60 -9.25
C THR A 61 10.09 -6.70 -9.79
N THR A 62 9.83 -7.80 -10.48
CA THR A 62 8.54 -8.21 -11.02
C THR A 62 7.49 -8.32 -9.91
N GLY A 63 6.65 -7.30 -9.78
CA GLY A 63 5.27 -7.47 -9.37
C GLY A 63 4.42 -7.54 -10.63
N ASP A 64 3.58 -8.56 -10.75
CA ASP A 64 2.65 -8.80 -11.85
C ASP A 64 1.59 -7.68 -11.94
N GLY A 65 2.01 -6.50 -12.38
CA GLY A 65 1.18 -5.31 -12.53
C GLY A 65 0.13 -5.48 -13.62
N VAL A 66 -1.04 -4.91 -13.38
CA VAL A 66 -2.13 -4.81 -14.36
C VAL A 66 -1.58 -4.15 -15.64
N PRO A 67 -1.57 -4.85 -16.80
CA PRO A 67 -0.97 -4.31 -18.02
C PRO A 67 -1.63 -2.99 -18.43
N GLY A 68 -0.83 -1.93 -18.51
CA GLY A 68 -1.18 -0.67 -19.19
C GLY A 68 -1.49 0.53 -18.29
N VAL A 69 -1.56 0.38 -16.97
CA VAL A 69 -1.94 1.50 -16.08
C VAL A 69 -0.73 2.19 -15.43
N HIS A 70 0.34 1.43 -15.17
CA HIS A 70 1.55 1.95 -14.54
C HIS A 70 2.83 1.42 -15.19
N ALA A 71 3.89 2.23 -15.20
CA ALA A 71 5.18 1.93 -15.83
C ALA A 71 6.30 1.60 -14.83
N GLY A 72 5.97 1.46 -13.54
CA GLY A 72 6.90 1.13 -12.46
C GLY A 72 6.88 2.14 -11.31
N ALA A 73 7.63 1.83 -10.25
CA ALA A 73 7.79 2.71 -9.10
C ALA A 73 8.60 3.96 -9.47
N CYS A 74 8.35 5.07 -8.77
CA CYS A 74 9.08 6.32 -8.91
C CYS A 74 9.18 7.04 -7.56
N LYS A 75 9.97 8.13 -7.52
CA LYS A 75 10.10 8.99 -6.34
C LYS A 75 9.64 10.40 -6.66
N PRO A 76 8.42 10.80 -6.28
CA PRO A 76 7.89 12.13 -6.57
C PRO A 76 8.80 13.30 -6.16
N VAL A 77 9.54 13.15 -5.05
CA VAL A 77 10.54 14.11 -4.57
C VAL A 77 11.70 14.36 -5.54
N LEU A 78 11.93 13.46 -6.49
CA LEU A 78 12.92 13.64 -7.57
C LEU A 78 12.31 14.24 -8.84
N GLY A 79 11.04 14.64 -8.80
CA GLY A 79 10.26 15.12 -9.93
C GLY A 79 9.73 13.99 -10.81
N ASN A 80 9.26 14.35 -12.01
CA ASN A 80 8.72 13.36 -12.95
C ASN A 80 9.84 12.62 -13.69
N THR A 81 10.24 11.46 -13.18
CA THR A 81 11.23 10.56 -13.81
C THR A 81 10.60 9.49 -14.70
N CYS A 82 9.30 9.59 -14.95
CA CYS A 82 8.52 8.58 -15.65
C CYS A 82 8.71 8.63 -17.17
N PRO A 83 8.50 7.51 -17.87
CA PRO A 83 8.52 7.48 -19.33
C PRO A 83 7.47 8.42 -19.93
N MET A 84 7.65 8.77 -21.21
CA MET A 84 6.71 9.63 -21.94
C MET A 84 5.28 9.12 -21.82
N GLY A 85 4.34 10.04 -21.59
CA GLY A 85 2.93 9.72 -21.38
C GLY A 85 2.57 9.28 -19.95
N HIS A 86 3.53 9.28 -19.03
CA HIS A 86 3.31 8.97 -17.61
C HIS A 86 3.72 10.12 -16.69
N THR A 87 3.11 10.18 -15.51
CA THR A 87 3.46 11.12 -14.45
C THR A 87 3.73 10.37 -13.15
N CYS A 88 4.71 10.83 -12.38
CA CYS A 88 5.07 10.24 -11.09
C CYS A 88 4.09 10.70 -10.00
N CYS A 89 3.26 9.78 -9.53
CA CYS A 89 2.20 10.04 -8.56
C CYS A 89 2.47 9.32 -7.26
N SER A 90 2.44 10.06 -6.16
CA SER A 90 2.32 9.47 -4.83
C SER A 90 1.00 8.73 -4.70
N ASP A 91 1.05 7.51 -4.17
CA ASP A 91 -0.08 6.68 -3.79
C ASP A 91 -0.52 6.91 -2.33
N ASP A 92 -0.07 7.99 -1.69
CA ASP A 92 -0.39 8.29 -0.29
C ASP A 92 -1.77 8.95 -0.09
N PRO A 93 -2.69 8.29 0.63
CA PRO A 93 -4.01 8.84 0.95
C PRO A 93 -4.04 9.63 2.27
N ALA A 94 -2.89 9.83 2.94
CA ALA A 94 -2.87 10.46 4.24
C ALA A 94 -3.22 11.96 4.18
N ALA A 95 -3.88 12.43 5.24
CA ALA A 95 -4.23 13.83 5.44
C ALA A 95 -4.10 14.21 6.92
N LEU A 96 -3.89 15.50 7.19
CA LEU A 96 -3.87 16.01 8.57
C LEU A 96 -5.26 15.92 9.20
N GLY A 97 -5.35 15.35 10.41
CA GLY A 97 -6.57 15.33 11.22
C GLY A 97 -7.69 14.38 10.75
N ALA A 98 -7.90 14.19 9.44
CA ALA A 98 -9.09 13.50 8.92
C ALA A 98 -8.85 12.79 7.56
N LEU A 99 -9.88 12.61 6.72
CA LEU A 99 -9.76 12.08 5.35
C LEU A 99 -9.27 13.17 4.38
N PRO A 100 -8.57 12.83 3.28
CA PRO A 100 -8.20 13.83 2.29
C PRO A 100 -9.42 14.36 1.53
N ASN A 101 -9.48 15.66 1.25
CA ASN A 101 -10.56 16.25 0.45
C ASN A 101 -10.10 16.66 -0.95
N TYR A 102 -9.92 15.68 -1.81
CA TYR A 102 -9.41 15.91 -3.17
C TYR A 102 -10.38 16.68 -4.08
N PHE A 103 -11.70 16.63 -3.81
CA PHE A 103 -12.70 17.28 -4.66
C PHE A 103 -13.06 18.70 -4.21
N ASN A 104 -12.71 19.06 -2.97
CA ASN A 104 -12.94 20.38 -2.40
C ASN A 104 -11.79 20.74 -1.43
N PRO A 105 -10.58 20.98 -1.96
CA PRO A 105 -9.37 21.13 -1.14
C PRO A 105 -9.42 22.35 -0.19
N ASP A 106 -10.30 23.32 -0.45
CA ASP A 106 -10.50 24.49 0.41
C ASP A 106 -11.36 24.18 1.67
N VAL A 107 -11.95 22.98 1.76
CA VAL A 107 -12.77 22.56 2.91
C VAL A 107 -11.96 21.64 3.82
N VAL A 108 -11.58 22.21 4.97
CA VAL A 108 -10.93 21.54 6.08
C VAL A 108 -11.83 21.63 7.30
N ASP A 109 -12.21 20.48 7.85
CA ASP A 109 -13.11 20.32 8.99
C ASP A 109 -12.82 19.00 9.75
N ASP A 110 -13.73 18.59 10.64
CA ASP A 110 -13.56 17.37 11.44
C ASP A 110 -13.57 16.08 10.59
N GLN A 111 -14.12 16.12 9.38
CA GLN A 111 -14.18 14.99 8.44
C GLN A 111 -13.07 15.05 7.39
N PHE A 112 -12.59 16.25 7.04
CA PHE A 112 -11.70 16.48 5.92
C PHE A 112 -10.46 17.29 6.28
N GLY A 113 -9.31 16.85 5.78
CA GLY A 113 -8.02 17.46 6.01
C GLY A 113 -7.22 17.69 4.72
N PRO A 114 -6.20 18.56 4.78
CA PRO A 114 -5.26 18.73 3.68
C PRO A 114 -4.43 17.45 3.48
N PRO A 115 -4.29 16.96 2.23
CA PRO A 115 -3.45 15.80 1.91
C PRO A 115 -1.97 16.03 2.26
N LEU A 116 -1.28 14.98 2.73
CA LEU A 116 0.11 15.07 3.17
C LEU A 116 1.10 14.96 2.02
N PHE A 117 1.08 13.87 1.25
CA PHE A 117 2.09 13.61 0.20
C PHE A 117 1.48 13.44 -1.19
N SER A 118 0.28 13.98 -1.43
CA SER A 118 -0.41 13.93 -2.72
C SER A 118 -0.90 15.32 -3.18
N ASP A 119 -1.42 15.39 -4.41
CA ASP A 119 -1.82 16.64 -5.07
C ASP A 119 -0.71 17.71 -5.08
N THR A 120 -0.91 18.83 -4.39
CA THR A 120 0.06 19.94 -4.31
C THR A 120 1.31 19.59 -3.50
N ASN A 121 1.24 18.56 -2.66
CA ASN A 121 2.36 18.06 -1.85
C ASN A 121 2.97 16.77 -2.43
N ASN A 122 2.65 16.43 -3.68
CA ASN A 122 3.16 15.22 -4.33
C ASN A 122 4.70 15.16 -4.31
N ASP A 123 5.38 16.28 -4.50
CA ASP A 123 6.84 16.39 -4.48
C ASP A 123 7.47 16.20 -3.09
N LEU A 124 6.67 16.06 -2.03
CA LEU A 124 7.14 15.70 -0.69
C LEU A 124 7.23 14.18 -0.49
N SER A 125 6.76 13.39 -1.46
CA SER A 125 6.69 11.93 -1.36
C SER A 125 7.98 11.26 -1.83
N SER A 126 8.51 10.33 -1.04
CA SER A 126 9.64 9.47 -1.42
C SER A 126 9.25 8.21 -2.19
N TRP A 127 7.95 7.95 -2.35
CA TRP A 127 7.43 6.80 -3.07
C TRP A 127 6.22 7.17 -3.94
N GLY A 128 6.02 6.40 -5.00
CA GLY A 128 4.91 6.57 -5.93
C GLY A 128 5.04 5.64 -7.13
N PHE A 129 4.16 5.82 -8.11
CA PHE A 129 4.20 5.10 -9.38
C PHE A 129 4.11 6.04 -10.57
N CYS A 130 4.75 5.61 -11.66
CA CYS A 130 4.53 6.19 -12.96
C CYS A 130 3.17 5.74 -13.49
N ILE A 131 2.19 6.64 -13.48
CA ILE A 131 0.82 6.37 -13.93
C ILE A 131 0.60 7.01 -15.30
N GLU A 132 -0.12 6.31 -16.20
CA GLU A 132 -0.48 6.84 -17.52
C GLU A 132 -1.31 8.14 -17.41
N THR A 133 -0.96 9.14 -18.21
CA THR A 133 -1.68 10.42 -18.25
C THR A 133 -2.95 10.34 -19.10
N GLY A 134 -4.06 10.87 -18.58
CA GLY A 134 -5.32 11.02 -19.36
C GLY A 134 -6.23 9.79 -19.40
N GLY A 135 -5.97 8.75 -18.60
CA GLY A 135 -6.74 7.50 -18.55
C GLY A 135 -7.87 7.45 -17.50
N PHE A 136 -8.01 8.46 -16.63
CA PHE A 136 -8.99 8.48 -15.54
C PHE A 136 -9.46 9.90 -15.21
N PRO A 137 -10.70 10.08 -14.74
CA PRO A 137 -11.13 11.34 -14.14
C PRO A 137 -10.37 11.56 -12.83
N SER A 138 -9.71 12.71 -12.70
CA SER A 138 -9.07 13.11 -11.45
C SER A 138 -9.39 14.57 -11.12
N PRO A 139 -9.71 14.88 -9.84
CA PRO A 139 -9.78 16.24 -9.36
C PRO A 139 -8.40 16.85 -9.11
N LEU A 140 -7.32 16.06 -9.15
CA LEU A 140 -5.98 16.52 -8.82
C LEU A 140 -5.36 17.33 -9.95
N SER A 141 -4.81 18.49 -9.60
CA SER A 141 -4.26 19.46 -10.55
C SER A 141 -3.03 18.94 -11.31
N ASN A 142 -2.30 18.00 -10.68
CA ASN A 142 -1.12 17.35 -11.23
C ASN A 142 -1.45 16.20 -12.20
N GLY A 143 -2.73 15.87 -12.40
CA GLY A 143 -3.19 14.80 -13.28
C GLY A 143 -2.99 13.39 -12.72
N CYS A 144 -2.61 13.25 -11.44
CA CYS A 144 -2.52 11.96 -10.77
C CYS A 144 -3.89 11.39 -10.42
N PRO A 145 -4.06 10.07 -10.36
CA PRO A 145 -5.31 9.49 -9.87
C PRO A 145 -5.47 9.78 -8.38
N VAL A 146 -6.71 9.72 -7.90
CA VAL A 146 -7.02 9.94 -6.49
C VAL A 146 -6.39 8.83 -5.64
N PRO A 147 -5.45 9.14 -4.72
CA PRO A 147 -4.95 8.16 -3.77
C PRO A 147 -6.04 7.70 -2.83
N CYS A 148 -5.95 6.45 -2.39
CA CYS A 148 -6.93 5.87 -1.49
C CYS A 148 -6.31 4.85 -0.55
N ASP A 149 -7.00 4.62 0.56
CA ASP A 149 -6.62 3.61 1.54
C ASP A 149 -7.55 2.40 1.43
N PRO A 150 -7.04 1.19 1.11
CA PRO A 150 -7.87 0.00 0.99
C PRO A 150 -8.48 -0.42 2.34
N HIS A 151 -7.93 0.03 3.47
CA HIS A 151 -8.40 -0.28 4.82
C HIS A 151 -9.47 0.70 5.34
N TRP A 152 -9.77 1.78 4.63
CA TRP A 152 -10.95 2.59 4.93
C TRP A 152 -12.23 1.76 4.88
N ASN A 153 -13.24 2.18 5.62
CA ASN A 153 -14.54 1.53 5.56
C ASN A 153 -15.23 1.83 4.20
N LEU A 154 -16.33 1.13 3.90
CA LEU A 154 -16.99 1.28 2.60
C LEU A 154 -17.50 2.71 2.34
N GLU A 155 -18.02 3.39 3.36
CA GLU A 155 -18.53 4.75 3.25
C GLU A 155 -17.41 5.73 2.89
N GLU A 156 -16.29 5.65 3.60
CA GLU A 156 -15.08 6.44 3.35
C GLU A 156 -14.52 6.19 1.94
N ARG A 157 -14.43 4.91 1.52
CA ARG A 157 -13.96 4.60 0.16
C ARG A 157 -14.91 5.12 -0.91
N VAL A 158 -16.22 5.04 -0.72
CA VAL A 158 -17.20 5.60 -1.67
C VAL A 158 -17.09 7.12 -1.73
N LEU A 159 -16.89 7.76 -0.58
CA LEU A 159 -16.71 9.20 -0.48
C LEU A 159 -15.48 9.69 -1.25
N ILE A 160 -14.35 8.98 -1.15
CA ILE A 160 -13.09 9.38 -1.80
C ILE A 160 -12.99 8.87 -3.24
N CYS A 161 -13.40 7.64 -3.53
CA CYS A 161 -13.27 7.06 -4.87
C CYS A 161 -14.49 7.25 -5.78
N GLY A 162 -15.59 7.84 -5.28
CA GLY A 162 -16.77 8.15 -6.09
C GLY A 162 -17.42 6.92 -6.77
N GLY A 163 -17.24 5.72 -6.19
CA GLY A 163 -17.72 4.46 -6.75
C GLY A 163 -16.67 3.61 -7.48
N SER A 164 -15.47 4.12 -7.69
CA SER A 164 -14.30 3.33 -8.12
C SER A 164 -13.79 2.42 -6.99
N GLN A 165 -13.04 1.38 -7.33
CA GLN A 165 -12.37 0.52 -6.36
C GLN A 165 -11.07 1.17 -5.88
N CYS A 166 -10.70 0.96 -4.62
CA CYS A 166 -9.39 1.35 -4.13
C CYS A 166 -8.40 0.21 -4.40
N CYS A 167 -7.53 0.37 -5.39
CA CYS A 167 -6.60 -0.67 -5.83
C CYS A 167 -5.21 -0.43 -5.22
N PRO A 168 -4.67 -1.37 -4.43
CA PRO A 168 -3.28 -1.31 -3.98
C PRO A 168 -2.34 -1.60 -5.15
N PHE A 169 -1.26 -0.82 -5.30
CA PHE A 169 -0.26 -1.01 -6.36
C PHE A 169 1.12 -1.37 -5.83
N THR A 170 1.41 -1.08 -4.56
CA THR A 170 2.64 -1.51 -3.89
C THR A 170 2.36 -2.73 -3.03
N ALA A 171 3.16 -3.78 -3.19
CA ALA A 171 3.22 -4.84 -2.19
C ALA A 171 4.12 -4.40 -1.03
N VAL A 172 3.68 -4.70 0.20
CA VAL A 172 4.49 -4.54 1.42
C VAL A 172 5.77 -5.38 1.31
N ASP A 173 6.92 -4.81 1.72
CA ASP A 173 8.15 -5.59 1.85
C ASP A 173 8.08 -6.45 3.12
N VAL A 174 7.90 -7.75 2.96
CA VAL A 174 7.73 -8.69 4.09
C VAL A 174 8.89 -8.69 5.09
N ASN A 175 10.10 -8.32 4.66
CA ASN A 175 11.29 -8.32 5.51
C ASN A 175 11.51 -6.99 6.23
N LYS A 176 11.04 -5.90 5.63
CA LYS A 176 11.29 -4.54 6.11
C LYS A 176 10.06 -3.92 6.77
N ASP A 177 8.89 -4.12 6.22
CA ASP A 177 7.69 -3.36 6.59
C ASP A 177 6.82 -4.07 7.64
N CYS A 178 7.21 -5.26 8.08
CA CYS A 178 6.47 -6.05 9.07
C CYS A 178 7.10 -5.98 10.47
N ILE A 179 6.26 -5.77 11.48
CA ILE A 179 6.63 -5.79 12.90
C ILE A 179 5.76 -6.78 13.69
N LEU A 180 6.33 -7.40 14.72
CA LEU A 180 5.58 -8.16 15.72
C LEU A 180 5.03 -7.16 16.77
N ASP A 181 3.73 -6.95 16.76
CA ASP A 181 3.09 -6.04 17.71
C ASP A 181 3.21 -6.59 19.14
N PRO A 182 3.86 -5.88 20.08
CA PRO A 182 4.09 -6.38 21.43
C PRO A 182 2.82 -6.46 22.29
N ASP A 183 1.77 -5.72 21.93
CA ASP A 183 0.52 -5.70 22.70
C ASP A 183 -0.39 -6.87 22.31
N THR A 184 -0.38 -7.24 21.03
CA THR A 184 -1.25 -8.31 20.50
C THR A 184 -0.51 -9.63 20.26
N GLY A 185 0.82 -9.61 20.17
CA GLY A 185 1.63 -10.76 19.79
C GLY A 185 1.44 -11.20 18.34
N ARG A 186 0.94 -10.30 17.47
CA ARG A 186 0.64 -10.60 16.06
C ARG A 186 1.53 -9.79 15.12
N TRP A 187 1.89 -10.40 14.00
CA TRP A 187 2.56 -9.70 12.91
C TRP A 187 1.56 -8.79 12.19
N ARG A 188 1.99 -7.55 11.96
CA ARG A 188 1.28 -6.54 11.18
C ARG A 188 2.27 -5.64 10.46
N THR A 189 1.75 -4.83 9.57
CA THR A 189 2.48 -3.72 8.95
C THR A 189 2.82 -2.66 9.99
N VAL A 190 3.99 -2.06 9.83
CA VAL A 190 4.42 -0.93 10.65
C VAL A 190 3.65 0.33 10.24
N ASN A 191 3.41 1.23 11.19
CA ASN A 191 2.81 2.53 10.91
C ASN A 191 3.45 3.62 11.79
N GLY A 192 3.02 4.86 11.59
CA GLY A 192 3.52 6.03 12.31
C GLY A 192 3.52 5.93 13.83
N SER A 193 2.53 5.23 14.41
CA SER A 193 2.48 5.04 15.87
C SER A 193 3.67 4.22 16.40
N ASP A 194 4.22 3.31 15.61
CA ASP A 194 5.39 2.52 15.99
C ASP A 194 6.64 3.40 16.12
N VAL A 195 6.72 4.48 15.35
CA VAL A 195 7.79 5.48 15.44
C VAL A 195 7.62 6.28 16.73
N LEU A 196 6.41 6.79 16.97
CA LEU A 196 6.09 7.58 18.16
C LEU A 196 6.30 6.79 19.45
N LEU A 197 5.99 5.49 19.43
CA LEU A 197 6.16 4.57 20.55
C LEU A 197 7.55 3.92 20.59
N LYS A 198 8.46 4.26 19.67
CA LYS A 198 9.82 3.70 19.57
C LYS A 198 9.85 2.17 19.47
N ARG A 199 8.84 1.60 18.81
CA ARG A 199 8.76 0.18 18.42
C ARG A 199 9.53 -0.07 17.13
N SER A 200 9.69 0.96 16.31
CA SER A 200 10.56 0.96 15.14
C SER A 200 11.33 2.27 15.01
N GLU A 201 12.51 2.20 14.40
CA GLU A 201 13.26 3.36 13.92
C GLU A 201 12.91 3.52 12.43
N TRP A 202 12.01 4.46 12.12
CA TRP A 202 11.64 4.81 10.74
C TRP A 202 12.88 5.15 9.90
N GLY A 203 12.84 4.95 8.59
CA GLY A 203 14.00 5.14 7.70
C GLY A 203 14.19 3.98 6.75
N ASP A 204 15.45 3.65 6.47
CA ASP A 204 15.82 2.55 5.55
C ASP A 204 15.38 1.16 6.04
N ALA A 205 14.93 1.08 7.30
CA ALA A 205 14.29 -0.09 7.90
C ALA A 205 12.96 -0.43 7.23
N HIS A 206 12.26 0.54 6.63
CA HIS A 206 10.97 0.34 5.96
C HIS A 206 11.04 0.82 4.51
N ALA A 207 10.90 -0.11 3.57
CA ALA A 207 11.20 0.12 2.16
C ALA A 207 10.14 0.97 1.45
N THR A 208 8.88 0.81 1.86
CA THR A 208 7.73 1.33 1.11
C THR A 208 7.10 2.55 1.77
N ASN A 209 7.87 3.32 2.53
CA ASN A 209 7.37 4.47 3.27
C ASN A 209 7.55 5.78 2.47
N GLN A 210 6.59 6.70 2.61
CA GLN A 210 6.56 7.98 1.90
C GLN A 210 7.54 9.03 2.44
N ASP A 211 7.91 8.94 3.71
CA ASP A 211 8.81 9.88 4.37
C ASP A 211 9.80 9.12 5.26
N PRO A 212 10.82 8.45 4.66
CA PRO A 212 11.79 7.65 5.40
C PRO A 212 12.57 8.47 6.41
N GLN A 213 12.95 9.70 6.08
CA GLN A 213 13.80 10.53 6.95
C GLN A 213 13.00 11.53 7.81
N LEU A 214 11.66 11.48 7.76
CA LEU A 214 10.76 12.44 8.40
C LEU A 214 10.99 13.90 7.96
N GLU A 215 11.68 14.10 6.83
CA GLU A 215 12.04 15.43 6.31
C GLU A 215 10.79 16.16 5.82
N SER A 216 9.88 15.44 5.17
CA SER A 216 8.66 16.01 4.61
C SER A 216 7.65 16.36 5.71
N CYS A 217 7.49 15.50 6.72
CA CYS A 217 6.71 15.84 7.92
C CYS A 217 7.32 17.02 8.67
N THR A 218 8.66 17.11 8.78
CA THR A 218 9.33 18.26 9.39
C THR A 218 9.02 19.55 8.62
N GLN A 219 9.02 19.49 7.29
CA GLN A 219 8.68 20.62 6.43
C GLN A 219 7.21 21.02 6.59
N LEU A 220 6.27 20.07 6.56
CA LEU A 220 4.84 20.30 6.70
C LEU A 220 4.47 20.85 8.09
N ALA A 221 5.17 20.40 9.12
CA ALA A 221 4.98 20.88 10.49
C ALA A 221 5.43 22.33 10.67
N ALA A 222 6.38 22.83 9.86
CA ALA A 222 6.89 24.20 9.93
C ALA A 222 7.31 24.65 11.36
N GLY A 223 7.81 23.71 12.17
CA GLY A 223 8.21 23.94 13.57
C GLY A 223 7.12 23.75 14.62
N ASP A 224 5.89 23.39 14.24
CA ASP A 224 4.82 23.00 15.16
C ASP A 224 4.95 21.51 15.54
N GLU A 225 5.22 21.26 16.82
CA GLU A 225 5.39 19.90 17.35
C GLU A 225 4.12 19.06 17.25
N ASN A 226 2.93 19.65 17.39
CA ASN A 226 1.67 18.92 17.26
C ASN A 226 1.44 18.53 15.80
N ALA A 227 1.69 19.45 14.86
CA ALA A 227 1.60 19.14 13.43
C ALA A 227 2.61 18.06 13.02
N MET A 228 3.81 18.05 13.62
CA MET A 228 4.80 17.00 13.40
C MET A 228 4.29 15.64 13.89
N VAL A 229 3.78 15.57 15.12
CA VAL A 229 3.23 14.33 15.69
C VAL A 229 2.04 13.84 14.87
N ASP A 230 1.15 14.74 14.44
CA ASP A 230 -0.01 14.40 13.62
C ASP A 230 0.41 13.89 12.24
N CYS A 231 1.40 14.52 11.59
CA CYS A 231 1.95 14.03 10.33
C CYS A 231 2.54 12.63 10.48
N VAL A 232 3.43 12.45 11.47
CA VAL A 232 4.07 11.15 11.74
C VAL A 232 3.01 10.08 12.02
N ALA A 233 1.98 10.37 12.82
CA ALA A 233 0.92 9.43 13.15
C ALA A 233 0.12 8.93 11.94
N LYS A 234 0.14 9.68 10.83
CA LYS A 234 -0.53 9.31 9.58
C LYS A 234 0.35 8.52 8.62
N LEU A 235 1.66 8.44 8.87
CA LEU A 235 2.58 7.66 8.04
C LEU A 235 2.23 6.17 8.09
N ALA A 236 2.34 5.54 6.93
CA ALA A 236 2.13 4.11 6.75
C ALA A 236 3.06 3.58 5.65
N VAL A 237 3.13 2.26 5.55
CA VAL A 237 3.79 1.54 4.46
C VAL A 237 2.78 1.21 3.37
N ALA A 238 3.19 0.40 2.40
CA ALA A 238 2.40 0.04 1.21
C ALA A 238 0.98 -0.48 1.46
N ASP A 239 0.66 -1.05 2.63
CA ASP A 239 -0.64 -1.67 2.89
C ASP A 239 -1.81 -0.68 2.94
N ARG A 240 -1.53 0.58 3.24
CA ARG A 240 -2.52 1.64 3.34
C ARG A 240 -2.62 2.48 2.07
N ARG A 241 -1.99 2.05 0.97
CA ARG A 241 -1.79 2.90 -0.21
C ARG A 241 -2.33 2.26 -1.47
N GLY A 242 -2.84 3.12 -2.35
CA GLY A 242 -3.45 2.70 -3.59
C GLY A 242 -4.02 3.88 -4.35
N PHE A 243 -4.67 3.59 -5.46
CA PHE A 243 -5.38 4.57 -6.28
C PHE A 243 -6.81 4.13 -6.55
N CYS A 244 -7.71 5.11 -6.62
CA CYS A 244 -9.07 4.90 -7.08
C CYS A 244 -9.09 4.54 -8.57
N PHE A 245 -9.50 3.32 -8.88
CA PHE A 245 -9.55 2.77 -10.25
C PHE A 245 -10.90 2.12 -10.55
N SER A 246 -11.37 2.29 -11.78
CA SER A 246 -12.64 1.71 -12.27
C SER A 246 -12.47 0.32 -12.90
N GLY A 247 -11.24 -0.19 -12.96
CA GLY A 247 -10.89 -1.51 -13.52
C GLY A 247 -10.83 -2.62 -12.47
N GLU A 248 -10.26 -3.75 -12.87
CA GLU A 248 -9.92 -4.84 -11.96
C GLU A 248 -8.69 -4.45 -11.12
N CYS A 249 -8.83 -4.48 -9.79
CA CYS A 249 -7.69 -4.30 -8.91
C CYS A 249 -6.81 -5.56 -8.89
N PRO A 250 -5.47 -5.41 -8.84
CA PRO A 250 -4.64 -6.53 -8.44
C PRO A 250 -5.02 -6.95 -7.02
N CYS A 251 -5.10 -8.25 -6.78
CA CYS A 251 -5.27 -8.75 -5.43
C CYS A 251 -3.90 -8.78 -4.75
N VAL A 252 -3.73 -7.90 -3.75
CA VAL A 252 -2.50 -7.84 -2.94
C VAL A 252 -2.79 -8.45 -1.58
N GLU A 253 -2.04 -9.49 -1.23
CA GLU A 253 -2.13 -10.13 0.07
C GLU A 253 -1.44 -9.31 1.17
N ASP A 254 -1.90 -9.47 2.41
CA ASP A 254 -1.21 -8.92 3.57
C ASP A 254 -0.11 -9.87 4.02
N VAL A 255 1.07 -9.67 3.42
CA VAL A 255 2.25 -10.49 3.66
C VAL A 255 2.77 -10.43 5.09
N CYS A 256 2.43 -9.39 5.86
CA CYS A 256 2.73 -9.36 7.28
C CYS A 256 1.79 -10.28 8.05
N ALA A 257 0.49 -10.24 7.73
CA ALA A 257 -0.49 -11.11 8.33
C ALA A 257 -0.23 -12.59 8.03
N GLN A 258 0.35 -12.94 6.87
CA GLN A 258 0.77 -14.30 6.50
C GLN A 258 1.70 -14.97 7.51
N LYS A 259 2.46 -14.17 8.28
CA LYS A 259 3.34 -14.69 9.35
C LYS A 259 2.56 -15.18 10.58
N ASN A 260 1.27 -14.88 10.68
CA ASN A 260 0.43 -15.34 11.77
C ASN A 260 -0.10 -16.76 11.49
N PRO A 261 -0.17 -17.64 12.51
CA PRO A 261 -0.52 -19.05 12.34
C PRO A 261 -1.96 -19.30 11.86
N ASP A 262 -2.85 -18.33 12.06
CA ASP A 262 -4.27 -18.37 11.71
C ASP A 262 -4.60 -17.56 10.45
N TYR A 263 -3.59 -17.21 9.65
CA TYR A 263 -3.79 -16.47 8.41
C TYR A 263 -4.65 -17.24 7.41
N VAL A 264 -5.58 -16.52 6.77
CA VAL A 264 -6.38 -17.02 5.65
C VAL A 264 -6.13 -16.12 4.45
N PRO A 265 -5.66 -16.66 3.30
CA PRO A 265 -5.47 -15.91 2.06
C PRO A 265 -6.76 -15.22 1.62
N ARG A 266 -6.65 -13.94 1.22
CA ARG A 266 -7.77 -13.16 0.68
C ARG A 266 -7.87 -13.29 -0.83
N CYS A 267 -6.74 -13.48 -1.50
CA CYS A 267 -6.63 -13.70 -2.92
C CYS A 267 -6.77 -15.20 -3.18
N GLN A 268 -7.89 -15.60 -3.78
CA GLN A 268 -8.18 -16.98 -4.19
C GLN A 268 -8.44 -17.04 -5.68
#